data_AF-W1YRT4-F1
#
_entry.id   AF-W1YRT4-F1
#
_cell.length_a   1.000
_cell.length_b   1.000
_cell.length_c   1.000
_cell.angle_alpha   90.00
_cell.angle_beta   90.00
_cell.angle_gamma   90.00
#
_symmetry.space_group_name_H-M   'P 1'
#
loop_
_entity.id
_entity.type
_entity.pdbx_description
1 polymer ?
#
loop_
_entity_poly.entity_id
_entity_poly.type
_entity_poly.pdbx_seq_one_letter_code
_entity_poly.pdbx_strand_id
1 'polypeptide(L)' 'PQDMLDTYGAVSEQVAKAMAEGARTIGQTTYAVSTTGIAGPGGGSPEKPVGLVWFGVTGPHGTVAHKANLI' A
#
# COMPACT_ATOMS: atom_id res chain seq x y z
N PRO A 1 11.34 -3.21 -3.10
CA PRO A 1 12.78 -2.90 -3.18
C PRO A 1 13.10 -1.60 -2.44
N GLN A 2 14.31 -1.43 -1.92
CA GLN A 2 14.69 -0.27 -1.12
C GLN A 2 14.47 1.05 -1.88
N ASP A 3 14.86 1.11 -3.16
CA ASP A 3 14.69 2.28 -4.02
C ASP A 3 13.25 2.80 -4.10
N MET A 4 12.26 1.91 -4.01
CA MET A 4 10.84 2.28 -4.02
C MET A 4 10.41 2.95 -2.70
N LEU A 5 10.95 2.46 -1.57
CA LEU A 5 10.73 3.09 -0.27
C LEU A 5 11.40 4.45 -0.22
N ASP A 6 12.60 4.57 -0.76
CA ASP A 6 13.36 5.83 -0.76
C ASP A 6 12.69 6.88 -1.66
N THR A 7 12.14 6.46 -2.82
CA THR A 7 11.52 7.37 -3.79
C THR A 7 10.10 7.78 -3.41
N TYR A 8 9.26 6.83 -3.00
CA TYR A 8 7.82 7.06 -2.81
C TYR A 8 7.40 7.07 -1.32
N GLY A 9 8.23 6.51 -0.44
CA GLY A 9 7.88 6.22 0.95
C GLY A 9 6.97 5.00 1.09
N ALA A 10 7.00 4.38 2.27
CA ALA A 10 6.21 3.18 2.57
C ALA A 10 4.70 3.38 2.37
N VAL A 11 4.17 4.57 2.69
CA VAL A 11 2.77 4.93 2.51
C VAL A 11 2.59 5.61 1.17
N SER A 12 2.40 4.81 0.11
CA SER A 12 2.26 5.25 -1.29
C SER A 12 1.51 4.22 -2.14
N GLU A 13 1.04 4.66 -3.30
CA GLU A 13 0.39 3.80 -4.29
C GLU A 13 1.32 2.66 -4.77
N GLN A 14 2.56 3.02 -5.11
CA GLN A 14 3.56 2.12 -5.69
C GLN A 14 3.88 0.99 -4.71
N VAL A 15 4.08 1.33 -3.44
CA VAL A 15 4.36 0.34 -2.39
C VAL A 15 3.15 -0.54 -2.14
N ALA A 16 1.94 0.00 -2.10
CA ALA A 16 0.72 -0.80 -1.94
C ALA A 16 0.56 -1.82 -3.08
N LYS A 17 0.72 -1.40 -4.35
CA LYS A 17 0.66 -2.31 -5.50
C LYS A 17 1.74 -3.40 -5.42
N ALA A 18 2.99 -3.02 -5.18
CA ALA A 18 4.10 -3.95 -5.09
C ALA A 18 3.93 -4.96 -3.94
N MET A 19 3.38 -4.55 -2.80
CA MET A 19 3.05 -5.44 -1.69
C MET A 19 1.97 -6.46 -2.08
N ALA A 20 0.91 -6.02 -2.77
CA ALA A 20 -0.17 -6.91 -3.20
C ALA A 20 0.35 -7.94 -4.22
N GLU A 21 1.12 -7.50 -5.21
CA GLU A 21 1.77 -8.36 -6.21
C GLU A 21 2.70 -9.37 -5.56
N GLY A 22 3.58 -8.92 -4.65
CA GLY A 22 4.47 -9.79 -3.90
C GLY A 22 3.71 -10.83 -3.07
N ALA A 23 2.64 -10.42 -2.38
CA ALA A 23 1.78 -11.33 -1.63
C ALA A 23 1.13 -12.39 -2.52
N ARG A 24 0.64 -12.02 -3.71
CA ARG A 24 0.07 -12.95 -4.69
C ARG A 24 1.12 -13.94 -5.20
N THR A 25 2.31 -13.47 -5.53
CA THR A 25 3.41 -14.32 -6.01
C THR A 25 3.86 -15.30 -4.92
N ILE A 26 4.03 -14.85 -3.68
CA ILE A 26 4.46 -15.72 -2.58
C ILE A 26 3.36 -16.71 -2.20
N GLY A 27 2.11 -16.24 -2.12
CA GLY A 27 0.96 -17.05 -1.72
C GLY A 27 0.45 -17.99 -2.80
N GLN A 28 0.89 -17.85 -4.06
CA GLN A 28 0.38 -18.60 -5.22
C GLN A 28 -1.16 -18.52 -5.33
N THR A 29 -1.73 -17.35 -5.02
CA THR A 29 -3.18 -17.12 -5.00
C THR A 29 -3.69 -16.41 -6.25
N THR A 30 -4.99 -16.52 -6.52
CA THR A 30 -5.64 -15.75 -7.59
C THR A 30 -5.69 -14.26 -7.26
N TYR A 31 -5.97 -13.93 -6.00
CA TYR A 31 -6.07 -12.56 -5.49
C TYR A 31 -5.18 -12.37 -4.27
N ALA A 32 -4.69 -11.15 -4.07
CA ALA A 32 -4.07 -10.72 -2.84
C ALA A 32 -4.38 -9.24 -2.57
N VAL A 33 -4.34 -8.88 -1.28
CA VAL A 33 -4.58 -7.53 -0.80
C VAL A 33 -3.39 -7.09 0.05
N SER A 34 -3.07 -5.80 0.03
CA SER A 34 -2.09 -5.18 0.89
C SER A 34 -2.65 -3.92 1.54
N THR A 35 -2.07 -3.55 2.68
CA THR A 35 -2.32 -2.26 3.32
C THR A 35 -1.01 -1.61 3.73
N THR A 36 -0.92 -0.31 3.53
CA THR A 36 0.16 0.52 4.08
C THR A 36 -0.41 1.89 4.45
N GLY A 37 -0.15 2.36 5.66
CA GLY A 37 -0.80 3.56 6.17
C GLY A 37 -0.24 4.03 7.50
N ILE A 38 -0.73 5.19 7.95
CA ILE A 38 -0.35 5.82 9.21
C ILE A 38 -1.52 5.66 10.17
N ALA A 39 -1.48 4.62 11.00
CA ALA A 39 -2.57 4.30 11.93
C ALA A 39 -2.77 5.36 13.02
N GLY A 40 -1.71 6.08 13.40
CA GLY A 40 -1.75 7.06 14.50
C GLY A 40 -1.42 6.47 15.88
N PRO A 41 -1.53 7.28 16.95
CA PRO A 41 -1.95 8.68 16.95
C PRO A 41 -0.87 9.67 16.45
N GLY A 42 0.37 9.22 16.28
CA GLY A 42 1.49 10.01 15.75
C GLY A 42 1.97 9.55 14.37
N GLY A 43 3.11 10.08 13.92
CA GLY A 43 3.76 9.65 12.65
C GLY A 43 3.15 10.23 11.38
N GLY A 44 2.10 11.06 11.50
CA GLY A 44 1.56 11.82 10.38
C GLY A 44 2.36 13.08 10.06
N SER A 45 2.23 13.55 8.83
CA SER A 45 2.67 14.86 8.34
C SER A 45 1.51 15.57 7.65
N PRO A 46 1.63 16.87 7.31
CA PRO A 46 0.63 17.56 6.49
C PRO A 46 0.35 16.86 5.15
N GLU A 47 1.36 16.25 4.53
CA GLU A 47 1.25 15.55 3.25
C GLU A 47 0.72 14.13 3.41
N LYS A 48 1.00 13.49 4.55
CA LYS A 48 0.59 12.12 4.89
C LYS A 48 -0.02 12.11 6.29
N PRO A 49 -1.29 12.52 6.45
CA PRO A 49 -1.90 12.64 7.76
C PRO A 49 -2.11 11.27 8.43
N VAL A 50 -2.26 11.28 9.75
CA VAL A 50 -2.80 10.13 10.50
C VAL A 50 -4.17 9.76 9.92
N GLY A 51 -4.41 8.47 9.72
CA GLY A 51 -5.61 7.95 9.06
C GLY A 51 -5.43 7.69 7.56
N LEU A 52 -4.37 8.21 6.94
CA LEU A 52 -4.05 7.89 5.54
C LEU A 52 -3.67 6.42 5.38
N VAL A 53 -4.41 5.70 4.54
CA VAL A 53 -4.15 4.30 4.17
C VAL A 53 -4.23 4.12 2.66
N TRP A 54 -3.32 3.32 2.12
CA TRP A 54 -3.42 2.75 0.78
C TRP A 54 -3.77 1.26 0.87
N PHE A 55 -4.74 0.86 0.05
CA PHE A 55 -5.13 -0.53 -0.15
C PHE A 55 -4.68 -0.97 -1.53
N GLY A 56 -3.81 -1.96 -1.63
CA GLY A 56 -3.45 -2.59 -2.90
C GLY A 56 -4.28 -3.85 -3.13
N VAL A 57 -4.79 -4.07 -4.34
CA VAL A 57 -5.49 -5.29 -4.73
C VAL A 57 -4.91 -5.77 -6.05
N THR A 58 -4.47 -7.03 -6.09
CA THR A 58 -4.01 -7.67 -7.33
C THR A 58 -4.85 -8.90 -7.64
N GLY A 59 -5.08 -9.14 -8.92
CA GLY A 59 -5.86 -10.26 -9.42
C GLY A 59 -5.59 -10.55 -10.90
N PRO A 60 -6.42 -11.38 -11.54
CA PRO A 60 -6.28 -11.74 -12.96
C PRO A 60 -6.32 -10.54 -13.92
N HIS A 61 -6.95 -9.44 -13.50
CA HIS A 61 -7.11 -8.23 -14.31
C HIS A 61 -6.05 -7.15 -14.03
N GLY A 62 -4.99 -7.51 -13.31
CA GLY A 62 -3.90 -6.61 -12.92
C GLY A 62 -4.01 -6.13 -11.49
N THR A 63 -3.29 -5.04 -11.19
CA THR A 63 -3.13 -4.51 -9.84
C THR A 63 -3.62 -3.06 -9.77
N VAL A 64 -4.48 -2.79 -8.79
CA VAL A 64 -4.99 -1.45 -8.48
C VAL A 64 -4.65 -1.09 -7.05
N ALA A 65 -4.65 0.21 -6.75
CA ALA A 65 -4.60 0.66 -5.37
C ALA A 65 -5.58 1.81 -5.13
N HIS A 66 -6.10 1.89 -3.91
CA HIS A 66 -7.06 2.89 -3.49
C HIS A 66 -6.54 3.64 -2.27
N LYS A 67 -6.60 4.97 -2.33
CA LYS A 67 -6.26 5.85 -1.21
C LYS A 67 -7.51 6.12 -0.39
N ALA A 68 -7.43 5.92 0.92
CA ALA A 68 -8.49 6.26 1.86
C ALA A 68 -7.93 7.07 3.03
N ASN A 69 -8.79 7.89 3.64
CA ASN A 69 -8.55 8.46 4.96
C ASN A 69 -9.59 7.86 5.92
N LEU A 70 -9.13 7.19 6.97
CA LEU A 70 -9.99 6.42 7.87
C LEU A 70 -10.31 7.15 9.20
N ILE A 71 -9.85 8.40 9.32
CA ILE A 71 -10.06 9.27 10.50
C ILE A 71 -10.49 10.66 10.02
#